data_AF-A0A662PMR5-F1
#
_entry.id   AF-A0A662PMR5-F1
#
_cell.length_a   1.000
_cell.length_b   1.000
_cell.length_c   1.000
_cell.angle_alpha   90.00
_cell.angle_beta   90.00
_cell.angle_gamma   90.00
#
_symmetry.space_group_name_H-M   'P 1'
#
loop_
_entity.id
_entity.type
_entity.pdbx_description
1 polymer ?
#
loop_
_entity_poly.entity_id
_entity_poly.type
_entity_poly.pdbx_seq_one_letter_code
_entity_poly.pdbx_strand_id
1 'polypeptide(L)' 'MNLKLLASDSLGTRSMCSLIETKYGRIMIDPGAALGPRRYGLRPHEIEFETLKKHKEKIVEEAKDVDLFIIT' A
#
# COMPACT_ATOMS: atom_id res chain seq x y z
N MET A 1 -14.75 2.00 -14.46
CA MET A 1 -13.46 1.49 -13.97
C MET A 1 -12.88 2.57 -13.08
N ASN A 2 -12.50 2.24 -11.86
CA ASN A 2 -11.90 3.15 -10.88
C ASN A 2 -10.53 2.60 -10.46
N LEU A 3 -9.55 3.48 -10.29
CA LEU A 3 -8.22 3.14 -9.78
C LEU A 3 -7.97 3.95 -8.51
N LYS A 4 -7.68 3.25 -7.40
CA LYS A 4 -7.29 3.86 -6.12
C LYS A 4 -5.88 3.42 -5.78
N LEU A 5 -5.00 4.37 -5.50
CA LEU A 5 -3.69 4.10 -4.90
C LEU A 5 -3.88 4.03 -3.38
N LEU A 6 -3.82 2.82 -2.81
CA LEU A 6 -4.06 2.61 -1.38
C LEU A 6 -2.85 3.06 -0.55
N ALA A 7 -1.66 2.89 -1.11
CA ALA A 7 -0.43 3.39 -0.55
C ALA A 7 0.51 3.73 -1.71
N SER A 8 0.82 5.01 -1.86
CA SER A 8 1.79 5.53 -2.84
C SER A 8 2.95 6.20 -2.11
N ASP A 9 4.14 6.11 -2.69
CA ASP A 9 5.43 6.55 -2.12
C ASP A 9 5.35 7.92 -1.41
N SER A 10 5.06 7.91 -0.10
CA SER A 10 4.79 9.09 0.72
C SER A 10 5.37 8.88 2.11
N LEU A 11 6.02 9.90 2.64
CA LEU A 11 6.71 9.89 3.94
C LEU A 11 7.56 8.61 4.14
N GLY A 12 8.39 8.30 3.14
CA GLY A 12 9.33 7.17 3.15
C GLY A 12 8.72 5.77 3.00
N THR A 13 7.39 5.65 2.97
CA THR A 13 6.72 4.37 2.75
C THR A 13 6.70 4.03 1.27
N ARG A 14 7.53 3.07 0.88
CA ARG A 14 7.58 2.52 -0.48
C ARG A 14 6.43 1.53 -0.64
N SER A 15 5.51 1.86 -1.54
CA SER A 15 4.35 1.02 -1.84
C SER A 15 3.84 1.31 -3.25
N MET A 16 3.34 0.25 -3.90
CA MET A 16 2.58 0.34 -5.15
C MET A 16 1.21 -0.34 -5.02
N CYS A 17 0.66 -0.43 -3.80
CA CYS A 17 -0.64 -1.07 -3.61
C CYS A 17 -1.74 -0.30 -4.36
N SER A 18 -2.26 -0.95 -5.40
CA SER A 18 -3.23 -0.39 -6.33
C SER A 18 -4.49 -1.24 -6.31
N LEU A 19 -5.63 -0.60 -6.10
CA LEU A 19 -6.95 -1.23 -6.18
C LEU A 19 -7.65 -0.76 -7.45
N ILE A 20 -7.99 -1.72 -8.31
CA ILE A 20 -8.73 -1.52 -9.55
C ILE A 20 -10.13 -2.07 -9.34
N GLU A 21 -11.14 -1.21 -9.47
CA GLU A 21 -12.55 -1.59 -9.40
C GLU A 21 -13.15 -1.56 -10.80
N THR A 22 -13.67 -2.70 -11.23
CA THR A 22 -14.32 -2.87 -12.54
C THR A 22 -15.73 -3.41 -12.35
N LYS A 23 -16.52 -3.46 -13.43
CA LYS A 23 -17.83 -4.13 -13.40
C LYS A 23 -17.76 -5.65 -13.24
N TYR A 24 -16.56 -6.24 -13.38
CA TYR A 24 -16.32 -7.68 -13.31
C TYR A 24 -15.67 -8.11 -11.99
N GLY A 25 -15.32 -7.17 -11.12
CA GLY A 25 -14.65 -7.45 -9.85
C GLY A 25 -13.62 -6.41 -9.45
N ARG A 26 -13.08 -6.61 -8.25
CA ARG A 26 -12.07 -5.81 -7.56
C ARG A 26 -10.72 -6.53 -7.61
N ILE A 27 -9.72 -5.88 -8.18
CA ILE A 27 -8.37 -6.43 -8.37
C ILE A 27 -7.40 -5.60 -7.53
N MET A 28 -6.62 -6.24 -6.67
CA MET A 28 -5.56 -5.59 -5.91
C MET A 28 -4.18 -6.05 -6.38
N ILE A 29 -3.33 -5.09 -6.73
CA ILE A 29 -1.97 -5.32 -7.24
C ILE A 29 -0.98 -4.88 -6.17
N ASP A 30 0.02 -5.73 -5.90
CA ASP A 30 1.09 -5.54 -4.92
C ASP A 30 0.57 -5.09 -3.54
N PRO A 31 -0.20 -5.95 -2.83
CA PRO A 31 -0.81 -5.64 -1.54
C PRO A 31 0.22 -5.57 -0.41
N GLY A 32 1.04 -4.52 -0.41
CA GLY A 32 2.10 -4.34 0.56
C GLY A 32 2.61 -2.91 0.64
N ALA A 33 3.17 -2.58 1.80
CA ALA A 33 3.87 -1.33 2.04
C ALA A 33 5.08 -1.61 2.95
N ALA A 34 6.19 -0.93 2.70
CA ALA A 34 7.43 -1.10 3.44
C ALA A 34 8.17 0.22 3.69
N LEU A 35 8.99 0.25 4.73
CA LEU A 35 9.97 1.31 4.97
C LEU A 35 11.37 0.78 4.64
N GLY A 36 12.20 1.63 4.02
CA GLY A 36 13.62 1.35 3.93
C GLY A 36 14.25 1.39 5.33
N PRO A 37 15.15 0.45 5.69
CA PRO A 37 15.73 0.40 7.04
C PRO A 37 16.59 1.62 7.38
N ARG A 38 17.20 2.24 6.36
CA ARG A 38 17.94 3.50 6.48
C ARG A 38 17.79 4.36 5.23
N ARG A 39 17.76 5.68 5.41
CA ARG A 39 17.81 6.68 4.33
C ARG A 39 18.85 7.74 4.69
N TYR A 40 19.82 7.97 3.79
CA TYR A 40 20.98 8.84 4.06
C TYR A 40 21.72 8.47 5.37
N GLY A 41 21.76 7.18 5.71
CA GLY A 41 22.37 6.66 6.94
C GLY A 41 21.49 6.77 8.21
N LEU A 42 20.37 7.49 8.15
CA LEU A 42 19.44 7.69 9.24
C LEU A 42 18.39 6.58 9.28
N ARG A 43 17.90 6.24 10.47
CA ARG A 43 16.74 5.35 10.65
C ARG A 43 15.45 6.09 10.25
N PRO A 44 14.35 5.37 9.92
CA PRO A 44 13.07 6.01 9.67
C PRO A 44 12.64 6.84 10.88
N HIS A 45 12.05 7.99 10.59
CA HIS A 45 11.42 8.85 11.58
C HIS A 45 10.11 8.19 12.06
N GLU A 46 9.66 8.54 13.26
CA GLU A 46 8.43 8.01 13.86
C GLU A 46 7.20 8.20 12.95
N ILE A 47 7.09 9.37 12.34
CA ILE A 47 6.03 9.68 11.36
C ILE A 47 6.01 8.73 10.15
N GLU A 48 7.17 8.20 9.74
CA GLU A 48 7.25 7.23 8.65
C GLU A 48 6.68 5.87 9.10
N PHE A 49 6.94 5.46 10.36
CA PHE A 49 6.32 4.26 10.94
C PHE A 49 4.81 4.39 11.10
N GLU A 50 4.32 5.55 11.53
CA GLU A 50 2.88 5.82 11.59
C GLU A 50 2.23 5.76 10.21
N THR A 51 2.91 6.31 9.20
CA THR A 51 2.45 6.29 7.81
C THR A 51 2.41 4.86 7.27
N LEU A 52 3.45 4.05 7.55
CA LEU A 52 3.47 2.64 7.21
C LEU A 52 2.30 1.88 7.83
N LYS A 53 2.00 2.14 9.12
CA LYS A 53 0.88 1.52 9.82
C LYS A 53 -0.45 1.87 9.15
N LYS A 54 -0.71 3.16 8.89
CA LYS A 54 -1.92 3.64 8.20
C LYS A 54 -2.09 3.01 6.82
N HIS A 55 -1.00 2.92 6.04
CA HIS A 55 -1.02 2.25 4.74
C HIS A 55 -1.38 0.77 4.87
N LYS A 56 -0.74 0.03 5.79
CA LYS A 56 -1.04 -1.39 6.01
C LYS A 56 -2.48 -1.62 6.47
N GLU A 57 -3.00 -0.79 7.37
CA GLU A 57 -4.39 -0.86 7.82
C GLU A 57 -5.37 -0.65 6.66
N LYS A 58 -5.12 0.35 5.80
CA LYS A 58 -5.94 0.60 4.62
C LYS A 58 -5.89 -0.53 3.61
N ILE A 59 -4.72 -1.10 3.35
CA ILE A 59 -4.55 -2.27 2.48
C ILE A 59 -5.35 -3.45 3.01
N VAL A 60 -5.23 -3.75 4.31
CA VAL A 60 -5.93 -4.87 4.96
C VAL A 60 -7.45 -4.66 4.90
N GLU A 61 -7.94 -3.44 5.14
CA GLU A 61 -9.37 -3.15 5.08
C GLU A 61 -9.94 -3.38 3.68
N GLU A 62 -9.29 -2.82 2.67
CA GLU A 62 -9.74 -2.95 1.27
C GLU A 62 -9.57 -4.38 0.75
N ALA A 63 -8.56 -5.12 1.22
CA ALA A 63 -8.32 -6.51 0.85
C ALA A 63 -9.43 -7.49 1.28
N LYS A 64 -10.30 -7.12 2.23
CA LYS A 64 -11.40 -8.00 2.68
C LYS A 64 -12.42 -8.32 1.59
N ASP A 65 -12.53 -7.45 0.59
CA ASP A 65 -13.53 -7.53 -0.49
C ASP A 65 -12.84 -7.39 -1.85
N VAL A 66 -11.76 -8.16 -2.05
CA VAL A 66 -11.03 -8.26 -3.31
C VAL A 66 -11.23 -9.65 -3.91
N ASP A 67 -11.50 -9.69 -5.21
CA ASP A 67 -11.72 -10.92 -5.97
C ASP A 67 -10.41 -11.54 -6.47
N LEU A 68 -9.40 -10.71 -6.77
CA LEU A 68 -8.11 -11.15 -7.29
C LEU A 68 -6.96 -10.33 -6.72
N PHE A 69 -5.97 -11.05 -6.17
CA PHE A 69 -4.68 -10.47 -5.80
C PHE A 69 -3.61 -10.79 -6.85
N ILE A 70 -2.82 -9.79 -7.21
CA ILE A 70 -1.62 -9.93 -8.04
C ILE A 70 -0.41 -9.55 -7.19
N ILE A 71 0.58 -10.43 -7.12
CA ILE A 71 1.84 -10.24 -6.40
C ILE A 71 2.98 -10.35 -7.42
N THR A 72 3.84 -9.34 -7.47
CA THR A 72 4.98 -9.27 -8.41
C THR A 72 6.35 -9.32 -7.73
#